data_AF-A0A261CK07-F1
#
_entry.id   AF-A0A261CK07-F1
#
_cell.length_a   1.000
_cell.length_b   1.000
_cell.length_c   1.000
_cell.angle_alpha   90.00
_cell.angle_beta   90.00
_cell.angle_gamma   90.00
#
_symmetry.space_group_name_H-M   'P 1'
#
loop_
_entity.id
_entity.type
_entity.pdbx_description
1 polymer ?
#
loop_
_entity_poly.entity_id
_entity_poly.type
_entity_poly.pdbx_seq_one_letter_code
_entity_poly.pdbx_strand_id
1 'polypeptide(L)'
;MLKTFAVLVVLLSSVTSFFLSEKDICEVEKARWNQCFKGFINKTTELNEIAKEVIESSSTVAPSHYQNHKNNFNSLVQCVGNIHCKGERKMIKFNFDTTGFYVEMNEGTAEQCVKEADQTVQLHNCINPKDFKFSTGNDFNNKVLSCTEEVLENTECSAEDKKNVMRGALAVKDMYDIFSDTLKNKTHVNEFDLKFDRTKYL
;
A
#
# COMPACT_ATOMS: atom_id res chain seq x y z
N MET A 1 -25.70 -11.22 -48.36
CA MET A 1 -25.07 -9.97 -47.86
C MET A 1 -24.92 -9.93 -46.34
N LEU A 2 -25.88 -10.42 -45.53
CA LEU A 2 -25.75 -10.44 -44.06
C LEU A 2 -24.59 -11.33 -43.54
N LYS A 3 -24.37 -12.50 -44.16
CA LYS A 3 -23.33 -13.45 -43.72
C LYS A 3 -21.90 -12.90 -43.92
N THR A 4 -21.68 -12.08 -44.94
CA THR A 4 -20.39 -11.43 -45.22
C THR A 4 -20.08 -10.32 -44.22
N PHE A 5 -21.11 -9.59 -43.75
CA PHE A 5 -20.97 -8.57 -42.71
C PHE A 5 -20.63 -9.18 -41.34
N ALA A 6 -21.23 -10.31 -40.98
CA ALA A 6 -20.91 -10.99 -39.71
C ALA A 6 -19.44 -11.45 -39.65
N VAL A 7 -18.90 -11.96 -40.76
CA VAL A 7 -17.49 -12.35 -40.85
C VAL A 7 -16.56 -11.13 -40.80
N LEU A 8 -16.95 -10.01 -41.42
CA LEU A 8 -16.20 -8.75 -41.35
C LEU A 8 -16.21 -8.15 -39.94
N VAL A 9 -17.31 -8.24 -39.19
CA VAL A 9 -17.39 -7.76 -37.81
C VAL A 9 -16.56 -8.64 -36.86
N VAL A 10 -16.56 -9.96 -37.06
CA VAL A 10 -15.71 -10.89 -36.29
C VAL A 10 -14.23 -10.70 -36.63
N LEU A 11 -13.91 -10.45 -37.90
CA LEU A 11 -12.54 -10.13 -38.32
C LEU A 11 -12.10 -8.76 -37.77
N LEU A 12 -12.96 -7.73 -37.83
CA LEU A 12 -12.68 -6.41 -37.27
C LEU A 12 -12.56 -6.45 -35.73
N SER A 13 -13.35 -7.26 -35.02
CA SER A 13 -13.22 -7.43 -33.57
C SER A 13 -11.98 -8.25 -33.18
N SER A 14 -11.54 -9.17 -34.05
CA SER A 14 -10.26 -9.88 -33.88
C SER A 14 -9.03 -9.02 -34.23
N VAL A 15 -9.20 -7.97 -35.05
CA VAL A 15 -8.13 -7.00 -35.38
C VAL A 15 -8.08 -5.86 -34.35
N THR A 16 -9.19 -5.52 -33.67
CA THR A 16 -9.16 -4.63 -32.49
C THR A 16 -8.70 -5.32 -31.22
N SER A 17 -8.46 -6.64 -31.26
CA SER A 17 -7.54 -7.32 -30.35
C SER A 17 -6.11 -6.92 -30.74
N PHE A 18 -5.85 -5.61 -30.80
CA PHE A 18 -4.51 -5.05 -30.89
C PHE A 18 -3.72 -5.70 -29.77
N PHE A 19 -2.76 -6.53 -30.15
CA PHE A 19 -1.68 -6.93 -29.26
C PHE A 19 -0.99 -5.63 -28.86
N LEU A 20 -1.49 -4.95 -27.81
CA LEU A 20 -0.76 -3.90 -27.15
C LEU A 20 0.55 -4.56 -26.76
N SER A 21 1.65 -4.06 -27.32
CA SER A 21 2.94 -4.58 -26.96
C SER A 21 3.15 -4.32 -25.46
N GLU A 22 3.98 -5.11 -24.79
CA GLU A 22 4.33 -4.87 -23.39
C GLU A 22 4.77 -3.40 -23.18
N LYS A 23 5.47 -2.83 -24.18
CA LYS A 23 5.86 -1.43 -24.21
C LYS A 23 4.66 -0.47 -24.16
N ASP A 24 3.61 -0.72 -24.94
CA ASP A 24 2.40 0.13 -24.97
C ASP A 24 1.67 0.08 -23.62
N ILE A 25 1.58 -1.11 -23.01
CA ILE A 25 1.03 -1.29 -21.67
C ILE A 25 1.85 -0.48 -20.65
N CYS A 26 3.17 -0.56 -20.71
CA CYS A 26 4.06 0.13 -19.77
C CYS A 26 4.00 1.65 -19.86
N GLU A 27 3.82 2.21 -21.06
CA GLU A 27 3.65 3.65 -21.25
C GLU A 27 2.29 4.14 -20.74
N VAL A 28 1.22 3.39 -20.97
CA VAL A 28 -0.12 3.72 -20.41
C VAL A 28 -0.09 3.67 -18.88
N GLU A 29 0.51 2.63 -18.29
CA GLU A 29 0.67 2.53 -16.84
C GLU A 29 1.53 3.67 -16.27
N LYS A 30 2.55 4.12 -17.01
CA LYS A 30 3.41 5.24 -16.61
C LYS A 30 2.66 6.57 -16.63
N ALA A 31 1.86 6.81 -17.66
CA ALA A 31 1.02 7.99 -17.75
C ALA A 31 0.00 8.03 -16.60
N ARG A 32 -0.69 6.91 -16.34
CA ARG A 32 -1.63 6.77 -15.22
C ARG A 32 -0.94 7.00 -13.88
N TRP A 33 0.22 6.38 -13.66
CA TRP A 33 1.04 6.58 -12.45
C TRP A 33 1.30 8.07 -12.19
N ASN A 34 1.83 8.78 -13.19
CA ASN A 34 2.15 10.21 -13.07
C ASN A 34 0.91 11.06 -12.78
N GLN A 35 -0.22 10.75 -13.44
CA GLN A 35 -1.48 11.46 -13.21
C GLN A 35 -1.99 11.26 -11.78
N CYS A 36 -2.00 10.02 -11.29
CA CYS A 36 -2.48 9.69 -9.95
C CYS A 36 -1.63 10.35 -8.86
N PHE A 37 -0.30 10.29 -8.98
CA PHE A 37 0.60 10.91 -8.00
C PHE A 37 0.56 12.44 -8.04
N LYS A 38 0.45 13.06 -9.22
CA LYS A 38 0.24 14.51 -9.30
C LYS A 38 -1.06 14.92 -8.62
N GLY A 39 -2.14 14.16 -8.82
CA GLY A 39 -3.42 14.38 -8.14
C GLY A 39 -3.31 14.21 -6.63
N PHE A 40 -2.56 13.21 -6.16
CA PHE A 40 -2.34 12.97 -4.72
C PHE A 40 -1.51 14.08 -4.06
N ILE A 41 -0.43 14.55 -4.70
CA ILE A 41 0.37 15.66 -4.21
C ILE A 41 -0.50 16.92 -4.07
N ASN A 42 -1.28 17.25 -5.10
CA ASN A 42 -2.17 18.42 -5.05
C ASN A 42 -3.19 18.31 -3.92
N LYS A 43 -3.88 17.17 -3.79
CA LYS A 43 -4.83 16.93 -2.68
C LYS A 43 -4.17 17.01 -1.30
N THR A 44 -2.96 16.49 -1.16
CA THR A 44 -2.23 16.51 0.13
C THR A 44 -1.79 17.93 0.47
N THR A 45 -1.34 18.71 -0.50
CA THR A 45 -1.01 20.13 -0.32
C THR A 45 -2.25 20.94 0.06
N GLU A 46 -3.35 20.79 -0.67
CA GLU A 46 -4.65 21.43 -0.35
C GLU A 46 -5.10 21.09 1.07
N LEU A 47 -4.97 19.83 1.48
CA LEU A 47 -5.34 19.40 2.83
C LEU A 47 -4.39 19.89 3.91
N ASN A 48 -3.09 19.99 3.63
CA ASN A 48 -2.14 20.59 4.57
C ASN A 48 -2.40 22.09 4.74
N GLU A 49 -2.80 22.79 3.68
CA GLU A 49 -3.19 24.21 3.74
C GLU A 49 -4.48 24.39 4.55
N ILE A 50 -5.52 23.58 4.30
CA ILE A 50 -6.76 23.58 5.08
C ILE A 50 -6.51 23.18 6.54
N ALA A 51 -5.66 22.17 6.79
CA ALA A 51 -5.29 21.76 8.14
C ALA A 51 -4.53 22.86 8.86
N LYS A 52 -3.67 23.61 8.16
CA LYS A 52 -2.97 24.76 8.72
C LYS A 52 -3.95 25.87 9.11
N GLU A 53 -4.93 26.19 8.26
CA GLU A 53 -6.00 27.15 8.58
C GLU A 53 -6.87 26.70 9.77
N VAL A 54 -7.16 25.39 9.89
CA VAL A 54 -7.94 24.81 11.00
C VAL A 54 -7.13 24.74 12.30
N ILE A 55 -5.82 24.45 12.24
CA ILE A 55 -4.91 24.41 13.40
C ILE A 55 -4.63 25.83 13.91
N GLU A 56 -4.46 26.80 13.02
CA GLU A 56 -4.32 28.22 13.38
C GLU A 56 -5.62 28.80 13.97
N SER A 57 -6.77 28.14 13.74
CA SER A 57 -8.08 28.56 14.26
C SER A 57 -8.69 27.68 15.37
N SER A 58 -8.10 26.54 15.75
CA SER A 58 -8.69 25.65 16.76
C SER A 58 -7.69 24.77 17.55
N SER A 59 -7.82 24.81 18.88
CA SER A 59 -6.94 24.19 19.89
C SER A 59 -7.22 22.70 20.18
N THR A 60 -7.68 21.91 19.20
CA THR A 60 -7.89 20.46 19.39
C THR A 60 -7.81 19.73 18.05
N VAL A 61 -6.77 18.92 17.85
CA VAL A 61 -6.58 18.13 16.62
C VAL A 61 -7.70 17.07 16.52
N ALA A 62 -8.57 17.22 15.51
CA ALA A 62 -9.77 16.40 15.34
C ALA A 62 -9.50 15.06 14.62
N PRO A 63 -10.29 13.99 14.92
CA PRO A 63 -10.25 12.68 14.25
C PRO A 63 -10.39 12.70 12.70
N SER A 64 -10.88 13.79 12.12
CA SER A 64 -11.13 13.94 10.69
C SER A 64 -9.87 13.85 9.83
N HIS A 65 -8.71 14.23 10.36
CA HIS A 65 -7.46 14.26 9.60
C HIS A 65 -6.97 12.84 9.25
N TYR A 66 -7.01 11.90 10.19
CA TYR A 66 -6.61 10.51 9.96
C TYR A 66 -7.49 9.81 8.91
N GLN A 67 -8.81 10.01 9.01
CA GLN A 67 -9.77 9.46 8.06
C GLN A 67 -9.57 10.02 6.64
N ASN A 68 -9.22 11.30 6.53
CA ASN A 68 -8.94 11.94 5.24
C ASN A 68 -7.64 11.40 4.60
N HIS A 69 -6.58 11.19 5.37
CA HIS A 69 -5.34 10.57 4.88
C HIS A 69 -5.57 9.16 4.35
N LYS A 70 -6.33 8.35 5.08
CA LYS A 70 -6.73 7.00 4.65
C LYS A 70 -7.53 7.03 3.34
N ASN A 71 -8.52 7.91 3.23
CA ASN A 71 -9.34 8.03 2.02
C ASN A 71 -8.51 8.46 0.81
N ASN A 72 -7.54 9.36 1.00
CA ASN A 72 -6.64 9.78 -0.07
C ASN A 72 -5.67 8.67 -0.49
N PHE A 73 -5.12 7.93 0.47
CA PHE A 73 -4.27 6.79 0.20
C PHE A 73 -5.05 5.72 -0.60
N ASN A 74 -6.25 5.35 -0.16
CA ASN A 74 -7.10 4.40 -0.87
C ASN A 74 -7.45 4.90 -2.28
N SER A 75 -7.75 6.19 -2.43
CA SER A 75 -8.00 6.82 -3.74
C SER A 75 -6.76 6.75 -4.65
N LEU A 76 -5.56 6.96 -4.11
CA LEU A 76 -4.30 6.82 -4.85
C LEU A 76 -4.09 5.38 -5.30
N VAL A 77 -4.22 4.40 -4.41
CA VAL A 77 -4.05 2.98 -4.73
C VAL A 77 -5.03 2.52 -5.80
N GLN A 78 -6.30 2.94 -5.69
CA GLN A 78 -7.34 2.66 -6.69
C GLN A 78 -7.03 3.32 -8.04
N CYS A 79 -6.60 4.58 -8.04
CA CYS A 79 -6.22 5.31 -9.26
C CYS A 79 -5.04 4.63 -9.97
N VAL A 80 -4.00 4.26 -9.21
CA VAL A 80 -2.81 3.60 -9.73
C VAL A 80 -3.17 2.25 -10.34
N GLY A 81 -4.11 1.51 -9.74
CA GLY A 81 -4.56 0.21 -10.22
C GLY A 81 -3.43 -0.83 -10.30
N ASN A 82 -3.68 -1.98 -10.93
CA ASN A 82 -2.64 -3.00 -11.10
C ASN A 82 -1.53 -2.53 -12.04
N ILE A 83 -0.29 -2.90 -11.73
CA ILE A 83 0.90 -2.62 -12.54
C ILE A 83 1.47 -3.94 -13.04
N HIS A 84 1.50 -4.11 -14.35
CA HIS A 84 2.06 -5.29 -15.00
C HIS A 84 3.56 -5.14 -15.15
N CYS A 85 4.02 -3.95 -15.51
CA CYS A 85 5.40 -3.71 -15.90
C CYS A 85 6.36 -3.78 -14.71
N LYS A 86 7.47 -4.49 -14.90
CA LYS A 86 8.54 -4.64 -13.90
C LYS A 86 9.14 -3.30 -13.50
N GLY A 87 9.80 -3.30 -12.35
CA GLY A 87 10.64 -2.21 -11.91
C GLY A 87 10.12 -1.46 -10.69
N GLU A 88 10.71 -0.29 -10.46
CA GLU A 88 10.45 0.56 -9.30
C GLU A 88 8.97 0.86 -9.05
N ARG A 89 8.18 1.16 -10.10
CA ARG A 89 6.75 1.43 -9.95
C ARG A 89 5.99 0.23 -9.40
N LYS A 90 6.34 -0.98 -9.84
CA LYS A 90 5.74 -2.23 -9.35
C LYS A 90 6.16 -2.53 -7.93
N MET A 91 7.42 -2.23 -7.56
CA MET A 91 7.90 -2.30 -6.19
C MET A 91 7.16 -1.33 -5.25
N ILE A 92 6.97 -0.08 -5.67
CA ILE A 92 6.21 0.90 -4.88
C ILE A 92 4.74 0.47 -4.77
N LYS A 93 4.14 -0.07 -5.83
CA LYS A 93 2.77 -0.62 -5.77
C LYS A 93 2.68 -1.79 -4.80
N PHE A 94 3.66 -2.69 -4.79
CA PHE A 94 3.75 -3.79 -3.82
C PHE A 94 3.80 -3.26 -2.37
N ASN A 95 4.57 -2.19 -2.12
CA ASN A 95 4.59 -1.51 -0.82
C ASN A 95 3.20 -0.97 -0.45
N PHE A 96 2.54 -0.27 -1.37
CA PHE A 96 1.22 0.29 -1.12
C PHE A 96 0.16 -0.76 -0.85
N ASP A 97 0.17 -1.88 -1.58
CA ASP A 97 -0.77 -2.98 -1.34
C ASP A 97 -0.53 -3.65 0.01
N THR A 98 0.74 -3.83 0.39
CA THR A 98 1.10 -4.37 1.70
C THR A 98 0.66 -3.42 2.82
N THR A 99 0.90 -2.12 2.66
CA THR A 99 0.50 -1.09 3.63
C THR A 99 -1.02 -1.02 3.75
N GLY A 100 -1.75 -1.05 2.62
CA GLY A 100 -3.21 -1.07 2.60
C GLY A 100 -3.78 -2.29 3.32
N PHE A 101 -3.19 -3.47 3.10
CA PHE A 101 -3.57 -4.68 3.83
C PHE A 101 -3.28 -4.58 5.33
N TYR A 102 -2.09 -4.10 5.71
CA TYR A 102 -1.73 -3.89 7.11
C TYR A 102 -2.71 -2.94 7.83
N VAL A 103 -3.06 -1.82 7.19
CA VAL A 103 -4.04 -0.88 7.73
C VAL A 103 -5.38 -1.57 7.92
N GLU A 104 -5.88 -2.30 6.91
CA GLU A 104 -7.16 -3.01 7.00
C GLU A 104 -7.18 -4.05 8.13
N MET A 105 -6.08 -4.79 8.35
CA MET A 105 -5.99 -5.76 9.45
C MET A 105 -6.00 -5.12 10.84
N ASN A 106 -5.64 -3.85 10.94
CA ASN A 106 -5.62 -3.11 12.19
C ASN A 106 -6.86 -2.26 12.42
N GLU A 107 -7.84 -2.28 11.51
CA GLU A 107 -9.03 -1.43 11.62
C GLU A 107 -10.07 -1.96 12.60
N GLY A 108 -10.99 -1.09 13.01
CA GLY A 108 -12.15 -1.47 13.81
C GLY A 108 -11.78 -1.82 15.25
N THR A 109 -12.18 -3.01 15.70
CA THR A 109 -11.97 -3.46 17.09
C THR A 109 -10.49 -3.62 17.43
N ALA A 110 -9.66 -4.03 16.47
CA ALA A 110 -8.21 -4.12 16.63
C ALA A 110 -7.57 -2.74 16.86
N GLU A 111 -7.97 -1.71 16.11
CA GLU A 111 -7.49 -0.34 16.29
C GLU A 111 -7.87 0.17 17.68
N GLN A 112 -9.14 -0.04 18.04
CA GLN A 112 -9.72 0.47 19.25
C GLN A 112 -9.07 -0.14 20.50
N CYS A 113 -8.88 -1.47 20.54
CA CYS A 113 -8.29 -2.13 21.70
C CYS A 113 -6.81 -1.75 21.92
N VAL A 114 -6.04 -1.57 20.84
CA VAL A 114 -4.66 -1.08 20.93
C VAL A 114 -4.62 0.37 21.42
N LYS A 115 -5.56 1.20 20.97
CA LYS A 115 -5.68 2.60 21.39
C LYS A 115 -6.09 2.74 22.85
N GLU A 116 -7.04 1.93 23.31
CA GLU A 116 -7.49 1.90 24.71
C GLU A 116 -6.36 1.48 25.67
N ALA A 117 -5.43 0.64 25.21
CA ALA A 117 -4.24 0.25 25.96
C ALA A 117 -3.06 1.24 25.85
N ASP A 118 -3.23 2.39 25.18
CA ASP A 118 -2.19 3.38 24.89
C ASP A 118 -0.95 2.77 24.20
N GLN A 119 -1.18 1.78 23.32
CA GLN A 119 -0.13 1.02 22.62
C GLN A 119 0.04 1.42 21.15
N THR A 120 -0.73 2.39 20.64
CA THR A 120 -0.73 2.76 19.21
C THR A 120 0.65 3.18 18.71
N VAL A 121 1.41 3.94 19.51
CA VAL A 121 2.74 4.42 19.11
C VAL A 121 3.76 3.28 19.09
N GLN A 122 3.70 2.39 20.07
CA GLN A 122 4.56 1.21 20.21
C GLN A 122 4.31 0.26 19.04
N LEU A 123 3.04 -0.04 18.74
CA LEU A 123 2.66 -0.85 17.58
C LEU A 123 3.17 -0.21 16.28
N HIS A 124 2.98 1.11 16.10
CA HIS A 124 3.51 1.80 14.93
C HIS A 124 5.02 1.69 14.81
N ASN A 125 5.76 1.79 15.91
CA ASN A 125 7.22 1.68 15.92
C ASN A 125 7.73 0.26 15.60
N CYS A 126 6.96 -0.79 15.90
CA CYS A 126 7.28 -2.16 15.47
C CYS A 126 7.23 -2.33 13.95
N ILE A 127 6.35 -1.57 13.29
CA ILE A 127 6.05 -1.71 11.87
C ILE A 127 6.80 -0.69 11.02
N ASN A 128 6.90 0.55 11.48
CA ASN A 128 7.55 1.66 10.76
C ASN A 128 8.27 2.59 11.76
N PRO A 129 9.45 2.20 12.26
CA PRO A 129 10.20 2.98 13.25
C PRO A 129 10.66 4.33 12.67
N LYS A 130 10.46 5.40 13.45
CA LYS A 130 10.77 6.80 13.08
C LYS A 130 12.22 7.03 12.65
N ASP A 131 13.16 6.25 13.18
CA ASP A 131 14.60 6.49 13.03
C ASP A 131 15.30 5.59 11.99
N PHE A 132 14.56 4.77 11.26
CA PHE A 132 15.19 3.89 10.26
C PHE A 132 15.47 4.64 8.95
N LYS A 133 16.75 4.96 8.73
CA LYS A 133 17.27 5.09 7.37
C LYS A 133 17.06 3.75 6.67
N PHE A 134 16.58 3.75 5.42
CA PHE A 134 16.36 2.56 4.56
C PHE A 134 17.64 1.72 4.37
N SER A 135 18.12 1.07 5.42
CA SER A 135 19.20 0.08 5.40
C SER A 135 18.75 -1.15 6.19
N THR A 136 17.78 -1.86 5.62
CA THR A 136 17.85 -3.30 5.30
C THR A 136 18.82 -4.17 6.12
N GLY A 137 18.74 -4.14 7.45
CA GLY A 137 19.37 -5.12 8.31
C GLY A 137 18.36 -6.21 8.63
N ASN A 138 18.71 -7.48 8.36
CA ASN A 138 17.89 -8.66 8.72
C ASN A 138 17.40 -8.61 10.18
N ASP A 139 18.12 -7.92 11.06
CA ASP A 139 17.82 -7.79 12.48
C ASP A 139 16.53 -7.03 12.78
N PHE A 140 16.07 -6.10 11.93
CA PHE A 140 14.80 -5.40 12.14
C PHE A 140 13.62 -6.24 11.66
N ASN A 141 13.71 -6.83 10.47
CA ASN A 141 12.65 -7.65 9.89
C ASN A 141 12.30 -8.83 10.82
N ASN A 142 13.32 -9.44 11.43
CA ASN A 142 13.15 -10.51 12.41
C ASN A 142 12.44 -10.05 13.70
N LYS A 143 12.46 -8.75 14.01
CA LYS A 143 11.85 -8.18 15.22
C LYS A 143 10.44 -7.65 15.01
N VAL A 144 9.98 -7.46 13.78
CA VAL A 144 8.63 -6.97 13.48
C VAL A 144 7.59 -7.81 14.22
N LEU A 145 7.64 -9.13 14.07
CA LEU A 145 6.66 -10.04 14.68
C LEU A 145 6.78 -10.08 16.20
N SER A 146 7.98 -10.24 16.76
CA SER A 146 8.16 -10.33 18.21
C SER A 146 7.81 -9.01 18.92
N CYS A 147 8.12 -7.86 18.29
CA CYS A 147 7.74 -6.55 18.80
C CYS A 147 6.21 -6.38 18.78
N THR A 148 5.55 -6.76 17.68
CA THR A 148 4.08 -6.71 17.60
C THR A 148 3.44 -7.63 18.63
N GLU A 149 3.95 -8.84 18.82
CA GLU A 149 3.46 -9.78 19.83
C GLU A 149 3.57 -9.20 21.24
N GLU A 150 4.74 -8.68 21.63
CA GLU A 150 4.96 -8.02 22.93
C GLU A 150 4.00 -6.85 23.15
N VAL A 151 3.77 -6.02 22.12
CA VAL A 151 2.79 -4.93 22.21
C VAL A 151 1.38 -5.48 22.45
N LEU A 152 0.99 -6.53 21.75
CA LEU A 152 -0.33 -7.15 21.88
C LEU A 152 -0.50 -7.93 23.19
N GLU A 153 0.55 -8.40 23.84
CA GLU A 153 0.48 -8.98 25.19
C GLU A 153 0.04 -7.93 26.22
N ASN A 154 0.37 -6.65 25.99
CA ASN A 154 -0.02 -5.52 26.83
C ASN A 154 -1.40 -4.94 26.48
N THR A 155 -2.23 -5.67 25.72
CA THR A 155 -3.60 -5.25 25.37
C THR A 155 -4.65 -6.30 25.75
N GLU A 156 -5.87 -5.82 25.97
CA GLU A 156 -7.07 -6.65 26.16
C GLU A 156 -7.77 -7.00 24.82
N CYS A 157 -7.07 -6.86 23.69
CA CYS A 157 -7.59 -7.22 22.38
C CYS A 157 -8.09 -8.68 22.35
N SER A 158 -9.15 -8.95 21.59
CA SER A 158 -9.61 -10.33 21.41
C SER A 158 -8.56 -11.18 20.69
N ALA A 159 -8.67 -12.51 20.81
CA ALA A 159 -7.76 -13.41 20.09
C ALA A 159 -7.80 -13.20 18.57
N GLU A 160 -8.97 -12.88 18.00
CA GLU A 160 -9.10 -12.61 16.56
C GLU A 160 -8.49 -11.24 16.20
N ASP A 161 -8.65 -10.21 17.04
CA ASP A 161 -8.01 -8.91 16.81
C ASP A 161 -6.48 -9.04 16.85
N LYS A 162 -5.93 -9.72 17.86
CA LYS A 162 -4.49 -9.99 17.95
C LYS A 162 -4.00 -10.75 16.72
N LYS A 163 -4.76 -11.75 16.27
CA LYS A 163 -4.46 -12.51 15.05
C LYS A 163 -4.45 -11.62 13.80
N ASN A 164 -5.42 -10.71 13.65
CA ASN A 164 -5.47 -9.78 12.51
C ASN A 164 -4.25 -8.85 12.51
N VAL A 165 -3.93 -8.23 13.64
CA VAL A 165 -2.73 -7.38 13.76
C VAL A 165 -1.47 -8.15 13.38
N MET A 166 -1.34 -9.40 13.83
CA MET A 166 -0.21 -10.27 13.49
C MET A 166 -0.16 -10.64 12.00
N ARG A 167 -1.30 -10.85 11.33
CA ARG A 167 -1.36 -11.06 9.86
C ARG A 167 -0.83 -9.84 9.12
N GLY A 168 -1.22 -8.64 9.56
CA GLY A 168 -0.71 -7.38 9.02
C GLY A 168 0.80 -7.24 9.22
N ALA A 169 1.29 -7.52 10.43
CA ALA A 169 2.71 -7.46 10.77
C ALA A 169 3.55 -8.46 9.95
N LEU A 170 3.04 -9.67 9.72
CA LEU A 170 3.69 -10.66 8.86
C LEU A 170 3.84 -10.18 7.42
N ALA A 171 2.80 -9.56 6.86
CA ALA A 171 2.86 -8.98 5.52
C ALA A 171 3.93 -7.89 5.40
N VAL A 172 4.03 -7.02 6.41
CA VAL A 172 5.05 -5.97 6.45
C VAL A 172 6.47 -6.55 6.61
N LYS A 173 6.65 -7.54 7.49
CA LYS A 173 7.93 -8.25 7.62
C LYS A 173 8.39 -8.82 6.27
N ASP A 174 7.52 -9.56 5.59
CA ASP A 174 7.87 -10.20 4.32
C ASP A 174 8.20 -9.16 3.24
N MET A 175 7.51 -8.01 3.24
CA MET A 175 7.86 -6.88 2.38
C MET A 175 9.25 -6.34 2.70
N TYR A 176 9.61 -6.18 3.96
CA TYR A 176 10.96 -5.73 4.32
C TYR A 176 12.03 -6.76 3.97
N ASP A 177 11.76 -8.06 4.07
CA ASP A 177 12.69 -9.10 3.62
C ASP A 177 12.93 -8.99 2.11
N ILE A 178 11.85 -8.85 1.33
CA ILE A 178 11.94 -8.64 -0.12
C ILE A 178 12.71 -7.36 -0.46
N PHE A 179 12.45 -6.25 0.23
CA PHE A 179 13.13 -4.99 0.00
C PHE A 179 14.59 -5.01 0.44
N SER A 180 14.91 -5.81 1.47
CA SER A 180 16.30 -5.98 1.92
C SER A 180 17.20 -6.55 0.83
N ASP A 181 16.66 -7.42 -0.03
CA ASP A 181 17.39 -7.96 -1.18
C ASP A 181 17.26 -7.09 -2.42
N THR A 182 16.07 -6.53 -2.66
CA THR A 182 15.78 -5.75 -3.87
C THR A 182 16.55 -4.42 -3.89
N LEU A 183 16.70 -3.75 -2.75
CA LEU A 183 17.34 -2.43 -2.67
C LEU A 183 18.87 -2.47 -2.63
N LYS A 184 19.49 -3.66 -2.56
CA LYS A 184 20.96 -3.80 -2.59
C LYS A 184 21.59 -3.33 -3.91
N ASN A 185 20.85 -3.40 -5.02
CA ASN A 185 21.33 -3.01 -6.34
C ASN A 185 20.17 -2.52 -7.23
N LYS A 186 20.43 -1.47 -8.02
CA LYS A 186 19.52 -0.92 -9.04
C LYS A 186 19.04 -1.95 -10.06
N THR A 187 19.85 -2.96 -10.42
CA THR A 187 19.42 -4.04 -11.33
C THR A 187 18.25 -4.82 -10.75
N HIS A 188 18.30 -5.20 -9.46
CA HIS A 188 17.20 -5.92 -8.81
C HIS A 188 15.92 -5.08 -8.73
N VAL A 189 16.05 -3.78 -8.46
CA VAL A 189 14.90 -2.85 -8.49
C VAL A 189 14.25 -2.83 -9.87
N ASN A 190 15.03 -2.78 -10.95
CA ASN A 190 14.52 -2.76 -12.32
C ASN A 190 13.86 -4.09 -12.74
N GLU A 191 14.27 -5.20 -12.14
CA GLU A 191 13.75 -6.53 -12.42
C GLU A 191 12.59 -6.94 -11.49
N PHE A 192 12.25 -6.12 -10.50
CA PHE A 192 11.18 -6.41 -9.54
C PHE A 192 9.84 -6.68 -10.24
N ASP A 193 9.26 -7.85 -9.97
CA ASP A 193 8.07 -8.34 -10.67
C ASP A 193 6.98 -8.92 -9.74
N LEU A 194 7.18 -8.84 -8.42
CA LEU A 194 6.26 -9.45 -7.47
C LEU A 194 4.93 -8.68 -7.39
N LYS A 195 3.86 -9.43 -7.13
CA LYS A 195 2.52 -8.91 -6.82
C LYS A 195 2.20 -9.28 -5.38
N PHE A 196 1.62 -8.33 -4.64
CA PHE A 196 1.13 -8.62 -3.31
C PHE A 196 0.00 -9.66 -3.38
N ASP A 197 0.15 -10.76 -2.66
CA ASP A 197 -0.85 -11.81 -2.53
C ASP A 197 -1.43 -11.80 -1.11
N ARG A 198 -2.64 -11.27 -1.02
CA ARG A 198 -3.40 -11.19 0.23
C ARG A 198 -3.66 -12.57 0.83
N THR A 199 -3.90 -13.59 -0.01
CA THR A 199 -4.34 -14.91 0.45
C THR A 199 -3.27 -15.64 1.26
N LYS A 200 -2.00 -15.23 1.13
CA LYS A 200 -0.90 -15.72 1.95
C LYS A 200 -1.07 -15.43 3.45
N TYR A 201 -1.86 -14.42 3.80
CA TYR A 201 -1.96 -13.91 5.18
C TYR A 201 -3.35 -14.08 5.80
N LEU A 202 -4.32 -14.67 5.09
CA LEU A 202 -5.67 -14.93 5.60
C LEU A 202 -5.75 -16.34 6.18
#